data_AF-A5N1A8-F1
#
_entry.id   AF-A5N1A8-F1
#
_cell.length_a   1.000
_cell.length_b   1.000
_cell.length_c   1.000
_cell.angle_alpha   90.00
_cell.angle_beta   90.00
_cell.angle_gamma   90.00
#
_symmetry.space_group_name_H-M   'P 1'
#
loop_
_entity.id
_entity.type
_entity.pdbx_description
1 polymer ?
#
loop_
_entity_poly.entity_id
_entity_poly.type
_entity_poly.pdbx_seq_one_letter_code
_entity_poly.pdbx_strand_id
1 'polypeptide(L)' 'MLYPNIEIDGEDKLKDLGKHSLLRLNYLHEQRSQMYRKLLLTGKLAQHCTAIDKTAFDMAEQVRSDYLKSPSTDG' A
#
# COMPACT_ATOMS: atom_id res chain seq x y z
N MET A 1 24.23 23.17 -7.35
CA MET A 1 23.45 23.24 -6.09
C MET A 1 23.27 21.80 -5.61
N LEU A 2 24.01 21.37 -4.60
CA LEU A 2 23.91 20.03 -4.02
C LEU A 2 23.00 20.17 -2.79
N TYR A 3 21.81 19.57 -2.81
CA TYR A 3 20.94 19.56 -1.64
C TYR A 3 21.54 18.57 -0.62
N PRO A 4 22.07 19.05 0.51
CA PRO A 4 22.76 18.19 1.46
C PRO A 4 21.72 17.33 2.17
N ASN A 5 21.88 16.01 2.08
CA ASN A 5 21.22 15.00 2.92
C ASN A 5 19.74 15.27 3.24
N ILE A 6 18.88 15.24 2.22
CA ILE A 6 17.44 15.06 2.46
C ILE A 6 17.27 13.59 2.88
N GLU A 7 17.43 13.30 4.17
CA GLU A 7 16.94 12.04 4.72
C GLU A 7 15.42 12.03 4.56
N ILE A 8 14.95 11.14 3.70
CA ILE A 8 13.53 10.92 3.52
C ILE A 8 13.07 10.07 4.70
N ASP A 9 12.35 10.72 5.63
CA ASP A 9 11.79 10.03 6.78
C ASP A 9 10.93 8.83 6.32
N GLY A 10 11.15 7.67 6.93
CA GLY A 10 10.41 6.45 6.62
C GLY A 10 10.87 5.66 5.40
N GLU A 11 12.00 5.97 4.78
CA GLU A 11 12.57 5.18 3.68
C GLU A 11 12.88 3.73 4.09
N ASP A 12 13.38 3.51 5.32
CA ASP A 12 13.58 2.16 5.85
C ASP A 12 12.27 1.38 5.99
N LYS A 13 11.17 2.06 6.31
CA LYS A 13 9.83 1.43 6.42
C LYS A 13 9.27 1.03 5.06
N LEU A 14 9.82 1.57 3.95
CA LEU A 14 9.45 1.14 2.60
C LEU A 14 10.07 -0.22 2.24
N LYS A 15 11.17 -0.61 2.90
CA LYS A 15 11.83 -1.91 2.67
C LYS A 15 11.02 -3.08 3.25
N ASP A 16 10.21 -2.83 4.26
CA ASP A 16 9.40 -3.83 4.98
C ASP A 16 7.93 -3.90 4.49
N LEU A 17 7.63 -3.44 3.27
CA LEU A 17 6.27 -3.42 2.74
C LEU A 17 5.78 -4.80 2.27
N GLY A 18 4.53 -5.13 2.64
CA GLY A 18 3.83 -6.33 2.16
C GLY A 18 3.35 -6.24 0.70
N LYS A 19 2.75 -7.34 0.19
CA LYS A 19 2.39 -7.48 -1.23
C LYS A 19 1.43 -6.39 -1.77
N HIS A 20 0.34 -6.06 -1.07
CA HIS A 20 -0.58 -5.02 -1.56
C HIS A 20 -0.07 -3.62 -1.22
N SER A 21 0.80 -3.49 -0.19
CA SER A 21 1.55 -2.26 0.06
C SER A 21 2.43 -1.89 -1.14
N LEU A 22 3.15 -2.86 -1.72
CA LEU A 22 3.96 -2.65 -2.93
C LEU A 22 3.09 -2.31 -4.16
N LEU A 23 1.96 -2.98 -4.33
CA LEU A 23 1.02 -2.64 -5.41
C LEU A 23 0.53 -1.19 -5.29
N ARG A 24 0.20 -0.76 -4.07
CA ARG A 24 -0.22 0.62 -3.80
C ARG A 24 0.91 1.62 -4.04
N LEU A 25 2.13 1.27 -3.66
CA LEU A 25 3.31 2.09 -3.90
C LEU A 25 3.52 2.33 -5.40
N ASN A 26 3.49 1.26 -6.21
CA ASN A 26 3.64 1.33 -7.67
C ASN A 26 2.53 2.17 -8.30
N TYR A 27 1.27 1.97 -7.90
CA TYR A 27 0.15 2.78 -8.37
C TYR A 27 0.34 4.26 -8.04
N LEU A 28 0.78 4.59 -6.82
CA LEU A 28 1.04 5.98 -6.44
C LEU A 28 2.17 6.59 -7.28
N HIS A 29 3.23 5.82 -7.53
CA HIS A 29 4.37 6.27 -8.33
C HIS A 29 3.98 6.54 -9.79
N GLU A 30 3.29 5.60 -10.43
CA GLU A 30 2.96 5.64 -11.86
C GLU A 30 1.77 6.56 -12.17
N GLN A 31 0.70 6.47 -11.37
CA GLN A 31 -0.58 7.09 -11.69
C GLN A 31 -0.84 8.37 -10.89
N ARG A 32 -0.20 8.53 -9.72
CA ARG A 32 -0.45 9.64 -8.79
C ARG A 32 0.84 10.26 -8.27
N SER A 33 1.80 10.52 -9.17
CA SER A 33 3.15 10.98 -8.85
C SER A 33 3.21 12.21 -7.94
N GLN A 34 2.26 13.14 -8.04
CA GLN A 34 2.15 14.29 -7.13
C GLN A 34 1.86 13.86 -5.67
N MET A 35 0.93 12.92 -5.49
CA MET A 35 0.59 12.39 -4.18
C MET A 35 1.70 11.52 -3.62
N TYR A 36 2.38 10.73 -4.47
CA TYR A 36 3.58 9.99 -4.12
C TYR A 36 4.65 10.94 -3.54
N ARG A 37 5.01 12.00 -4.27
CA ARG A 37 6.00 12.99 -3.81
C ARG A 37 5.57 13.67 -2.52
N LYS A 38 4.30 14.05 -2.38
CA LYS A 38 3.77 14.65 -1.14
C LYS A 38 3.91 13.70 0.05
N LEU A 39 3.55 12.43 -0.12
CA LEU A 39 3.63 11.42 0.94
C LEU A 39 5.09 11.07 1.27
N LEU A 40 5.96 11.02 0.27
CA LEU A 40 7.39 10.80 0.42
C LEU A 40 8.04 11.94 1.21
N LEU A 41 7.81 13.20 0.81
CA LEU A 41 8.35 14.38 1.48
C LEU A 41 7.82 14.58 2.92
N THR A 42 6.67 13.98 3.24
CA THR A 42 6.08 14.06 4.59
C THR A 42 6.39 12.84 5.45
N GLY A 43 7.13 11.85 4.93
CA GLY A 43 7.44 10.59 5.61
C GLY A 43 6.23 9.67 5.87
N LYS A 44 5.07 9.97 5.27
CA LYS A 44 3.80 9.24 5.48
C LYS A 44 3.55 8.16 4.44
N LEU A 45 4.44 7.99 3.47
CA LEU A 45 4.25 7.07 2.37
C LEU A 45 4.10 5.61 2.82
N ALA A 46 4.99 5.14 3.70
CA ALA A 46 4.94 3.78 4.24
C ALA A 46 3.63 3.54 5.01
N GLN A 47 3.28 4.43 5.95
CA GLN A 47 2.04 4.35 6.72
C GLN A 47 0.79 4.30 5.82
N HIS A 48 0.77 5.11 4.75
CA HIS A 48 -0.34 5.14 3.80
C HIS A 48 -0.45 3.81 3.03
N CYS A 49 0.68 3.24 2.60
CA CYS A 49 0.69 1.95 1.90
C CYS A 49 0.24 0.81 2.81
N THR A 50 0.74 0.74 4.05
CA THR A 50 0.33 -0.26 5.04
C THR A 50 -1.17 -0.19 5.37
N ALA A 51 -1.73 1.02 5.48
CA ALA A 51 -3.16 1.19 5.73
C ALA A 51 -4.01 0.63 4.58
N ILE A 52 -3.61 0.89 3.33
CA ILE A 52 -4.28 0.33 2.14
C ILE A 52 -4.14 -1.19 2.09
N ASP A 53 -2.98 -1.72 2.43
CA ASP A 53 -2.69 -3.17 2.43
C ASP A 53 -3.56 -3.92 3.43
N LYS A 54 -3.74 -3.37 4.63
CA LYS A 54 -4.68 -3.91 5.61
C LYS A 54 -6.10 -3.95 5.06
N THR A 55 -6.60 -2.84 4.50
CA THR A 55 -7.94 -2.80 3.92
C THR A 55 -8.11 -3.80 2.77
N ALA A 56 -7.10 -3.91 1.89
CA ALA A 56 -7.14 -4.86 0.79
C ALA A 56 -7.16 -6.31 1.28
N PHE A 57 -6.38 -6.61 2.32
CA PHE A 57 -6.37 -7.91 2.97
C PHE A 57 -7.73 -8.23 3.62
N ASP A 58 -8.29 -7.29 4.39
CA ASP A 58 -9.58 -7.46 5.05
C ASP A 58 -10.70 -7.71 4.04
N MET A 59 -10.69 -6.99 2.91
CA MET A 59 -11.64 -7.22 1.81
C MET A 59 -11.47 -8.60 1.17
N ALA A 60 -10.23 -9.04 0.95
CA ALA A 60 -9.96 -10.37 0.40
C ALA A 60 -10.43 -11.49 1.34
N GLU A 61 -10.21 -11.34 2.64
CA GLU A 61 -10.68 -12.27 3.66
C GLU A 61 -12.20 -12.30 3.77
N GLN A 62 -12.86 -11.15 3.66
CA GLN A 62 -14.31 -11.08 3.63
C GLN A 62 -14.88 -11.84 2.43
N VAL A 63 -14.36 -11.57 1.23
CA VAL A 63 -14.77 -12.30 0.01
C VAL A 63 -14.53 -13.80 0.18
N ARG A 64 -13.37 -14.21 0.69
CA ARG A 64 -13.06 -15.63 0.92
C ARG A 64 -14.03 -16.28 1.92
N SER A 65 -14.36 -15.59 3.02
CA SER A 65 -15.35 -16.03 4.00
C SER A 65 -16.73 -16.20 3.34
N ASP A 66 -17.15 -15.25 2.52
CA ASP A 66 -18.46 -15.27 1.88
C ASP A 66 -18.56 -16.42 0.87
N TYR A 67 -17.50 -16.68 0.09
CA TYR A 67 -17.40 -17.86 -0.79
C TYR A 67 -17.46 -19.19 -0.03
N LEU A 68 -16.84 -19.29 1.16
CA LEU A 68 -16.92 -20.51 1.98
C LEU A 68 -18.32 -20.71 2.61
N LYS A 69 -19.07 -19.62 2.81
CA LYS A 69 -20.42 -19.65 3.37
C LYS A 69 -21.50 -19.88 2.32
N SER A 70 -21.25 -19.57 1.04
CA SER A 70 -22.14 -19.99 -0.03
C SER A 70 -22.00 -21.50 -0.21
N PRO A 71 -23.05 -22.32 0.07
CA PRO A 71 -23.02 -23.72 -0.31
C PRO A 71 -22.87 -23.75 -1.84
N SER A 72 -21.83 -24.44 -2.31
CA SER A 72 -21.62 -24.79 -3.71
C SER A 72 -22.94 -25.30 -4.30
N THR A 73 -23.67 -24.40 -4.98
CA THR A 73 -24.83 -24.72 -5.79
C THR A 73 -24.34 -24.74 -7.23
N ASP A 74 -23.38 -25.62 -7.49
CA ASP A 74 -23.07 -26.06 -8.84
C ASP A 74 -23.94 -27.31 -9.05
N GLY A 75 -25.14 -27.06 -9.60
CA GLY A 75 -26.07 -28.08 -10.09
C GLY A 75 -25.97 -28.22 -11.60
#